data_AF-A0A0Q4X3A3-F1
#
_entry.id   AF-A0A0Q4X3A3-F1
#
_cell.length_a   1.000
_cell.length_b   1.000
_cell.length_c   1.000
_cell.angle_alpha   90.00
_cell.angle_beta   90.00
_cell.angle_gamma   90.00
#
_symmetry.space_group_name_H-M   'P 1'
#
loop_
_entity.id
_entity.type
_entity.pdbx_description
1 polymer ?
#
loop_
_entity_poly.entity_id
_entity_poly.type
_entity_poly.pdbx_seq_one_letter_code
_entity_poly.pdbx_strand_id
1 'polypeptide(L)'
;MGEHLGFDPFMFDEWLGSVAMIAPDPLCCAIETYPGQREADGGETLRIRVTPRRNAGRTADLSTATLLVGERRSGAWTSVMPLPLEPTRRTIAFPQMLGEIGHALVCTQRGLLRLVEPHQWLRQVNLHLLMGVGRATIEVPSGGRRKQAHDYEVSLRTNATKSVVGEAMHEGAAARLDRLIGRRKSREKRGRAPQHVFGRHSGGVTSGADSKAARDLAHEFVLGLIRRASRRLIFVDPYFGRRELRDLALRNENPAVKPHILTGQPGLRANVGDAPGFQVQSGLALVSDLVVLKEQYGSRTPVVRVMPGGDTPDIHDRFLIVDDEVWHCGPSFNEIGERTGVIVRLPNPLEIRRAVSRVWARSQSIEDLAPQIGNGQGPV
;
A
#
# COMPACT_ATOMS: atom_id res chain seq x y z
N MET A 1 18.98 -31.21 -18.61
CA MET A 1 18.64 -30.47 -19.85
C MET A 1 18.11 -29.06 -19.57
N GLY A 2 17.50 -28.77 -18.41
CA GLY A 2 16.99 -27.42 -18.07
C GLY A 2 18.03 -26.34 -17.72
N GLU A 3 19.26 -26.71 -17.33
CA GLU A 3 20.24 -25.74 -16.84
C GLU A 3 20.91 -24.86 -17.92
N HIS A 4 20.70 -25.15 -19.20
CA HIS A 4 21.34 -24.41 -20.30
C HIS A 4 20.37 -23.66 -21.23
N LEU A 5 19.05 -23.90 -21.11
CA LEU A 5 18.06 -23.29 -22.00
C LEU A 5 17.53 -21.95 -21.49
N GLY A 6 17.64 -21.66 -20.19
CA GLY A 6 17.17 -20.40 -19.60
C GLY A 6 15.64 -20.27 -19.52
N PHE A 7 14.88 -21.31 -19.86
CA PHE A 7 13.43 -21.41 -19.68
C PHE A 7 13.00 -22.89 -19.50
N ASP A 8 11.80 -23.11 -18.96
CA ASP A 8 11.21 -24.44 -18.75
C ASP A 8 10.19 -24.77 -19.86
N PRO A 9 10.44 -25.77 -20.72
CA PRO A 9 9.55 -26.12 -21.83
C PRO A 9 8.22 -26.74 -21.38
N PHE A 10 8.04 -27.06 -20.09
CA PHE A 10 6.79 -27.61 -19.54
C PHE A 10 5.99 -26.58 -18.71
N MET A 11 6.39 -25.31 -18.71
CA MET A 11 5.70 -24.26 -17.96
C MET A 11 4.28 -23.96 -18.49
N PHE A 12 4.02 -24.29 -19.77
CA PHE A 12 2.77 -24.00 -20.45
C PHE A 12 2.30 -25.22 -21.25
N ASP A 13 1.09 -25.70 -20.96
CA ASP A 13 0.53 -26.92 -21.58
C ASP A 13 0.36 -26.75 -23.10
N GLU A 14 0.16 -25.53 -23.59
CA GLU A 14 0.08 -25.20 -25.01
C GLU A 14 1.38 -25.45 -25.80
N TRP A 15 2.51 -25.72 -25.12
CA TRP A 15 3.77 -26.05 -25.78
C TRP A 15 3.94 -27.55 -26.06
N LEU A 16 3.10 -28.39 -25.45
CA LEU A 16 3.06 -29.83 -25.72
C LEU A 16 2.67 -30.09 -27.19
N GLY A 17 3.59 -30.68 -27.95
CA GLY A 17 3.43 -30.95 -29.38
C GLY A 17 3.98 -29.85 -30.30
N SER A 18 4.54 -28.77 -29.75
CA SER A 18 5.23 -27.73 -30.52
C SER A 18 6.76 -27.99 -30.56
N VAL A 19 7.38 -27.78 -31.73
CA VAL A 19 8.85 -27.78 -31.87
C VAL A 19 9.29 -26.33 -32.05
N ALA A 20 9.94 -25.77 -31.02
CA ALA A 20 10.51 -24.42 -31.09
C ALA A 20 12.02 -24.50 -31.34
N MET A 21 12.49 -23.94 -32.46
CA MET A 21 13.91 -23.77 -32.73
C MET A 21 14.36 -22.39 -32.22
N ILE A 22 15.30 -22.39 -31.27
CA ILE A 22 15.94 -21.15 -30.81
C ILE A 22 17.20 -20.95 -31.65
N ALA A 23 17.11 -20.08 -32.64
CA ALA A 23 18.24 -19.68 -33.47
C ALA A 23 18.66 -18.24 -33.14
N PRO A 24 19.96 -17.94 -33.14
CA PRO A 24 20.43 -16.57 -32.99
C PRO A 24 19.96 -15.72 -34.17
N ASP A 25 19.69 -14.44 -33.92
CA ASP A 25 19.40 -13.44 -34.95
C ASP A 25 20.48 -13.48 -36.04
N PRO A 26 20.16 -13.82 -37.30
CA PRO A 26 21.14 -14.04 -38.36
C PRO A 26 21.75 -12.73 -38.87
N LEU A 27 21.13 -11.58 -38.60
CA LEU A 27 21.54 -10.28 -39.13
C LEU A 27 22.26 -9.41 -38.09
N CYS A 28 21.78 -9.40 -36.86
CA CYS A 28 22.32 -8.55 -35.80
C CYS A 28 22.87 -9.37 -34.62
N CYS A 29 24.03 -8.97 -34.10
CA CYS A 29 24.51 -9.43 -32.80
C CYS A 29 23.78 -8.72 -31.66
N ALA A 30 23.61 -7.40 -31.78
CA ALA A 30 23.01 -6.56 -30.76
C ALA A 30 22.24 -5.39 -31.39
N ILE A 31 21.14 -5.02 -30.74
CA ILE A 31 20.40 -3.79 -30.97
C ILE A 31 20.25 -3.15 -29.60
N GLU A 32 20.93 -2.03 -29.41
CA GLU A 32 20.97 -1.28 -28.16
C GLU A 32 20.17 0.01 -28.35
N THR A 33 19.23 0.23 -27.45
CA THR A 33 18.48 1.48 -27.33
C THR A 33 18.84 2.13 -26.01
N TYR A 34 19.06 3.44 -25.98
CA TYR A 34 19.28 4.17 -24.75
C TYR A 34 18.79 5.62 -24.89
N PRO A 35 18.29 6.22 -23.79
CA PRO A 35 17.95 7.63 -23.77
C PRO A 35 19.21 8.47 -23.99
N GLY A 36 19.10 9.48 -24.84
CA GLY A 36 20.12 10.48 -25.13
C GLY A 36 19.96 11.72 -24.26
N GLN A 37 20.51 12.84 -24.73
CA GLN A 37 20.45 14.11 -24.00
C GLN A 37 19.06 14.72 -24.11
N ARG A 38 18.62 15.38 -23.03
CA ARG A 38 17.42 16.22 -23.03
C ARG A 38 17.70 17.53 -23.75
N GLU A 39 16.73 17.94 -24.56
CA GLU A 39 16.76 19.22 -25.26
C GLU A 39 16.11 20.30 -24.39
N ALA A 40 16.45 21.57 -24.66
CA ALA A 40 16.00 22.71 -23.84
C ALA A 40 14.47 22.92 -23.91
N ASP A 41 13.81 22.39 -24.94
CA ASP A 41 12.37 22.42 -25.14
C ASP A 41 11.61 21.31 -24.37
N GLY A 42 12.32 20.46 -23.62
CA GLY A 42 11.75 19.32 -22.90
C GLY A 42 11.64 18.03 -23.73
N GLY A 43 12.13 18.06 -24.97
CA GLY A 43 12.33 16.89 -25.81
C GLY A 43 13.43 15.97 -25.30
N GLU A 44 13.44 14.73 -25.77
CA GLU A 44 14.48 13.77 -25.48
C GLU A 44 14.81 12.93 -26.71
N THR A 45 16.09 12.63 -26.88
CA THR A 45 16.54 11.81 -28.01
C THR A 45 16.61 10.33 -27.64
N LEU A 46 16.22 9.45 -28.56
CA LEU A 46 16.48 8.02 -28.49
C LEU A 46 17.70 7.71 -29.35
N ARG A 47 18.74 7.12 -28.75
CA ARG A 47 19.90 6.64 -29.47
C ARG A 47 19.77 5.14 -29.71
N ILE A 48 20.01 4.74 -30.96
CA ILE A 48 19.93 3.36 -31.41
C ILE A 48 21.29 2.99 -31.98
N ARG A 49 21.84 1.89 -31.48
CA ARG A 49 23.07 1.28 -31.99
C ARG A 49 22.80 -0.16 -32.38
N VAL A 50 23.12 -0.47 -33.62
CA VAL A 50 23.02 -1.80 -34.20
C VAL A 50 24.43 -2.34 -34.41
N THR A 51 24.66 -3.57 -33.99
CA THR A 51 25.90 -4.29 -34.28
C THR A 51 25.59 -5.42 -35.25
N PRO A 52 25.96 -5.28 -36.55
CA PRO A 52 25.74 -6.33 -37.54
C PRO A 52 26.49 -7.60 -37.16
N ARG A 53 25.91 -8.76 -37.46
CA ARG A 53 26.57 -10.05 -37.26
C ARG A 53 27.71 -10.24 -38.26
N ARG A 54 28.83 -10.75 -37.76
CA ARG A 54 30.02 -11.07 -38.56
C ARG A 54 30.36 -12.55 -38.38
N ASN A 55 30.41 -13.28 -39.48
CA ASN A 55 30.90 -14.66 -39.53
C ASN A 55 32.23 -14.68 -40.31
N ALA A 56 32.96 -15.80 -40.27
CA ALA A 56 34.27 -15.96 -40.93
C ALA A 56 34.24 -15.50 -42.40
N GLY A 57 34.69 -14.26 -42.64
CA GLY A 57 34.78 -13.61 -43.95
C GLY A 57 33.56 -12.80 -44.44
N ARG A 58 32.43 -12.74 -43.72
CA ARG A 58 31.21 -12.04 -44.20
C ARG A 58 30.53 -11.22 -43.10
N THR A 59 30.28 -9.94 -43.39
CA THR A 59 29.37 -9.10 -42.60
C THR A 59 27.95 -9.29 -43.10
N ALA A 60 26.98 -9.42 -42.20
CA ALA A 60 25.57 -9.54 -42.56
C ALA A 60 25.09 -8.30 -43.33
N ASP A 61 24.35 -8.54 -44.41
CA ASP A 61 23.72 -7.50 -45.20
C ASP A 61 22.44 -7.03 -44.52
N LEU A 62 22.39 -5.74 -44.17
CA LEU A 62 21.27 -5.12 -43.46
C LEU A 62 20.27 -4.42 -44.39
N SER A 63 20.51 -4.40 -45.71
CA SER A 63 19.67 -3.71 -46.69
C SER A 63 18.22 -4.22 -46.73
N THR A 64 18.02 -5.49 -46.36
CA THR A 64 16.70 -6.15 -46.33
C THR A 64 15.98 -6.00 -45.00
N ALA A 65 16.57 -5.30 -44.03
CA ALA A 65 16.09 -5.24 -42.67
C ALA A 65 15.59 -3.84 -42.30
N THR A 66 14.46 -3.82 -41.58
CA THR A 66 13.83 -2.63 -41.02
C THR A 66 13.66 -2.81 -39.52
N LEU A 67 14.04 -1.79 -38.76
CA LEU A 67 13.76 -1.70 -37.34
C LEU A 67 12.48 -0.87 -37.14
N LEU A 68 11.41 -1.49 -36.66
CA LEU A 68 10.21 -0.80 -36.23
C LEU A 68 10.42 -0.36 -34.79
N VAL A 69 10.50 0.93 -34.54
CA VAL A 69 10.64 1.49 -33.19
C VAL A 69 9.29 2.05 -32.76
N GLY A 70 8.78 1.55 -31.65
CA GLY A 70 7.48 1.94 -31.12
C GLY A 70 7.61 2.61 -29.77
N GLU A 71 6.87 3.70 -29.59
CA GLU A 71 6.66 4.33 -28.29
C GLU A 71 5.25 4.04 -27.80
N ARG A 72 5.16 3.61 -26.53
CA ARG A 72 3.90 3.47 -25.80
C ARG A 72 3.88 4.48 -24.66
N ARG A 73 2.77 5.22 -24.55
CA ARG A 73 2.51 6.13 -23.42
C ARG A 73 1.15 5.79 -22.82
N SER A 74 1.13 5.71 -21.49
CA SER A 74 -0.13 5.54 -20.76
C SER A 74 -0.97 4.33 -21.23
N GLY A 75 -0.32 3.28 -21.75
CA GLY A 75 -0.95 2.06 -22.25
C GLY A 75 -1.36 2.07 -23.74
N ALA A 76 -1.14 3.17 -24.48
CA ALA A 76 -1.45 3.28 -25.90
C ALA A 76 -0.19 3.54 -26.73
N TRP A 77 -0.14 2.99 -27.94
CA TRP A 77 0.92 3.30 -28.91
C TRP A 77 0.77 4.74 -29.39
N THR A 78 1.82 5.54 -29.23
CA THR A 78 1.84 6.96 -29.63
C THR A 78 2.59 7.17 -30.93
N SER A 79 3.59 6.34 -31.21
CA SER A 79 4.33 6.38 -32.46
C SER A 79 4.86 4.99 -32.79
N VAL A 80 4.84 4.65 -34.08
CA VAL A 80 5.58 3.50 -34.63
C VAL A 80 6.31 4.00 -35.86
N MET A 81 7.63 3.89 -35.85
CA MET A 81 8.50 4.44 -36.88
C MET A 81 9.31 3.32 -37.51
N PRO A 82 9.16 3.06 -38.83
CA PRO A 82 10.04 2.17 -39.55
C PRO A 82 11.38 2.87 -39.83
N LEU A 83 12.48 2.20 -39.51
CA LEU A 83 13.82 2.71 -39.75
C LEU A 83 14.60 1.70 -40.59
N PRO A 84 15.21 2.11 -41.71
CA PRO A 84 16.22 1.30 -42.36
C PRO A 84 17.37 1.06 -41.37
N LEU A 85 17.90 -0.17 -41.35
CA LEU A 85 18.99 -0.53 -40.44
C LEU A 85 20.35 0.06 -40.80
N GLU A 86 20.48 0.61 -42.01
CA GLU A 86 21.61 1.44 -42.43
C GLU A 86 21.19 2.91 -42.40
N PRO A 87 21.94 3.81 -41.72
CA PRO A 87 23.15 3.56 -40.94
C PRO A 87 22.90 2.83 -39.61
N THR A 88 23.93 2.11 -39.12
CA THR A 88 23.90 1.28 -37.89
C THR A 88 23.85 2.09 -36.59
N ARG A 89 23.95 3.41 -36.67
CA ARG A 89 23.76 4.33 -35.54
C ARG A 89 22.76 5.38 -35.95
N ARG A 90 21.72 5.57 -35.15
CA ARG A 90 20.67 6.55 -35.39
C ARG A 90 20.30 7.25 -34.09
N THR A 91 19.91 8.50 -34.22
CA THR A 91 19.31 9.29 -33.14
C THR A 91 17.96 9.78 -33.62
N ILE A 92 16.94 9.62 -32.79
CA ILE A 92 15.57 10.06 -33.08
C ILE A 92 15.20 11.06 -32.00
N ALA A 93 14.78 12.26 -32.40
CA ALA A 93 14.23 13.24 -31.48
C ALA A 93 12.77 12.92 -31.19
N PHE A 94 12.39 12.94 -29.92
CA PHE A 94 11.01 12.93 -29.49
C PHE A 94 10.68 14.30 -28.89
N PRO A 95 9.49 14.86 -29.19
CA PRO A 95 9.10 16.20 -28.74
C PRO A 95 8.84 16.28 -27.23
N GLN A 96 8.95 15.15 -26.52
CA GLN A 96 8.75 15.02 -25.09
C GLN A 96 9.68 13.93 -24.57
N MET A 97 9.93 13.91 -23.26
CA MET A 97 10.65 12.82 -22.58
C MET A 97 10.12 11.44 -22.99
N LEU A 98 11.01 10.51 -23.33
CA LEU A 98 10.69 9.17 -23.82
C LEU A 98 9.81 8.40 -22.83
N GLY A 99 8.72 7.83 -23.36
CA GLY A 99 7.84 6.91 -22.66
C GLY A 99 8.40 5.49 -22.60
N GLU A 100 7.55 4.49 -22.83
CA GLU A 100 7.97 3.10 -22.99
C GLU A 100 8.44 2.87 -24.42
N ILE A 101 9.67 2.37 -24.60
CA ILE A 101 10.24 2.14 -25.93
C ILE A 101 10.37 0.65 -26.17
N GLY A 102 9.81 0.18 -27.28
CA GLY A 102 9.96 -1.18 -27.79
C GLY A 102 10.46 -1.14 -29.23
N HIS A 103 10.94 -2.28 -29.73
CA HIS A 103 11.34 -2.39 -31.12
C HIS A 103 11.15 -3.79 -31.70
N ALA A 104 10.93 -3.86 -33.01
CA ALA A 104 10.85 -5.10 -33.77
C ALA A 104 11.84 -5.05 -34.95
N LEU A 105 12.66 -6.09 -35.09
CA LEU A 105 13.52 -6.29 -36.25
C LEU A 105 12.77 -7.14 -37.28
N VAL A 106 12.50 -6.58 -38.45
CA VAL A 106 11.80 -7.27 -39.53
C VAL A 106 12.70 -7.32 -40.75
N CYS A 107 12.87 -8.51 -41.34
CA CYS A 107 13.60 -8.72 -42.58
C CYS A 107 12.62 -9.14 -43.67
N THR A 108 12.67 -8.49 -44.84
CA THR A 108 11.76 -8.80 -45.95
C THR A 108 11.88 -10.26 -46.43
N GLN A 109 13.05 -10.88 -46.26
CA GLN A 109 13.31 -12.27 -46.64
C GLN A 109 12.97 -13.29 -45.54
N ARG A 110 13.02 -12.89 -44.26
CA ARG A 110 12.99 -13.82 -43.11
C ARG A 110 11.85 -13.55 -42.12
N GLY A 111 11.07 -12.50 -42.34
CA GLY A 111 10.01 -12.07 -41.42
C GLY A 111 10.54 -11.41 -40.15
N LEU A 112 9.79 -11.57 -39.06
CA LEU A 112 10.13 -11.02 -37.74
C LEU A 112 11.28 -11.80 -37.11
N LEU A 113 12.41 -11.13 -36.90
CA LEU A 113 13.62 -11.73 -36.34
C LEU A 113 13.78 -11.46 -34.84
N ARG A 114 13.26 -10.32 -34.35
CA ARG A 114 13.33 -9.94 -32.94
C ARG A 114 12.16 -9.04 -32.60
N LEU A 115 11.58 -9.24 -31.41
CA LEU A 115 10.59 -8.34 -30.83
C LEU A 115 10.98 -8.07 -29.38
N VAL A 116 11.15 -6.78 -29.06
CA VAL A 116 11.38 -6.29 -27.70
C VAL A 116 10.17 -5.45 -27.32
N GLU A 117 9.42 -5.91 -26.32
CA GLU A 117 8.25 -5.19 -25.84
C GLU A 117 8.62 -3.82 -25.25
N PRO A 118 7.71 -2.82 -25.35
CA PRO A 118 7.92 -1.52 -24.74
C PRO A 118 8.14 -1.63 -23.23
N HIS A 119 9.26 -1.10 -22.77
CA HIS A 119 9.62 -1.04 -21.36
C HIS A 119 9.99 0.37 -20.93
N GLN A 120 9.83 0.64 -19.64
CA GLN A 120 10.17 1.92 -19.03
C GLN A 120 11.66 2.01 -18.72
N TRP A 121 12.19 3.23 -18.77
CA TRP A 121 13.54 3.54 -18.32
C TRP A 121 13.55 3.84 -16.83
N LEU A 122 14.56 3.34 -16.11
CA LEU A 122 14.81 3.76 -14.74
C LEU A 122 15.30 5.22 -14.74
N ARG A 123 14.45 6.15 -14.32
CA ARG A 123 14.77 7.60 -14.33
C ARG A 123 15.29 8.13 -13.00
N GLN A 124 14.71 7.65 -11.91
CA GLN A 124 14.91 8.20 -10.58
C GLN A 124 14.81 7.08 -9.55
N VAL A 125 15.69 7.11 -8.57
CA VAL A 125 15.63 6.28 -7.37
C VAL A 125 15.39 7.19 -6.18
N ASN A 126 14.30 6.94 -5.46
CA ASN A 126 13.95 7.66 -4.24
C ASN A 126 14.28 6.78 -3.04
N LEU A 127 15.24 7.23 -2.23
CA LEU A 127 15.64 6.57 -1.00
C LEU A 127 15.01 7.28 0.19
N HIS A 128 14.28 6.52 1.00
CA HIS A 128 13.67 6.99 2.24
C HIS A 128 14.34 6.29 3.41
N LEU A 129 15.26 6.96 4.09
CA LEU A 129 15.97 6.42 5.24
C LEU A 129 15.29 6.87 6.53
N LEU A 130 14.79 5.92 7.31
CA LEU A 130 14.23 6.14 8.64
C LEU A 130 15.28 5.70 9.67
N MET A 131 15.78 6.62 10.49
CA MET A 131 16.67 6.25 11.61
C MET A 131 15.86 5.97 12.87
N GLY A 132 16.12 4.84 13.53
CA GLY A 132 15.58 4.54 14.86
C GLY A 132 16.22 5.44 15.91
N VAL A 133 15.40 6.05 16.77
CA VAL A 133 15.82 6.96 17.85
C VAL A 133 15.82 6.24 19.20
N GLY A 134 14.99 5.21 19.36
CA GLY A 134 14.87 4.45 20.59
C GLY A 134 13.76 3.41 20.54
N ARG A 135 13.48 2.79 21.67
CA ARG A 135 12.35 1.88 21.86
C ARG A 135 11.47 2.37 23.00
N ALA A 136 10.17 2.16 22.87
CA ALA A 136 9.20 2.40 23.92
C ALA A 136 8.47 1.10 24.22
N THR A 137 8.39 0.73 25.50
CA THR A 137 7.56 -0.37 25.97
C THR A 137 6.14 0.15 26.18
N ILE A 138 5.17 -0.50 25.55
CA ILE A 138 3.75 -0.21 25.70
C ILE A 138 3.11 -1.30 26.54
N GLU A 139 2.58 -0.90 27.69
CA GLU A 139 1.78 -1.78 28.55
C GLU A 139 0.31 -1.72 28.13
N VAL A 140 -0.28 -2.86 27.78
CA VAL A 140 -1.69 -3.00 27.42
C VAL A 140 -2.46 -3.52 28.64
N PRO A 141 -3.48 -2.80 29.14
CA PRO A 141 -4.26 -3.22 30.30
C PRO A 141 -5.10 -4.47 30.02
N SER A 142 -5.52 -5.15 31.10
CA SER A 142 -6.40 -6.30 31.00
C SER A 142 -7.79 -5.88 30.48
N GLY A 143 -8.42 -6.76 29.70
CA GLY A 143 -9.81 -6.65 29.27
C GLY A 143 -10.68 -7.75 29.90
N GLY A 144 -10.30 -8.21 31.10
CA GLY A 144 -10.91 -9.34 31.81
C GLY A 144 -10.29 -10.70 31.45
N ARG A 145 -10.90 -11.78 31.95
CA ARG A 145 -10.32 -13.15 31.98
C ARG A 145 -9.85 -13.68 30.62
N ARG A 146 -10.47 -13.25 29.52
CA ARG A 146 -10.13 -13.70 28.15
C ARG A 146 -9.03 -12.87 27.49
N LYS A 147 -8.71 -11.69 28.02
CA LYS A 147 -7.78 -10.70 27.48
C LYS A 147 -6.85 -10.22 28.57
N GLN A 148 -5.81 -11.00 28.82
CA GLN A 148 -4.82 -10.67 29.84
C GLN A 148 -4.02 -9.42 29.47
N ALA A 149 -3.55 -8.71 30.50
CA ALA A 149 -2.60 -7.63 30.33
C ALA A 149 -1.30 -8.19 29.70
N HIS A 150 -0.66 -7.39 28.87
CA HIS A 150 0.61 -7.74 28.23
C HIS A 150 1.34 -6.48 27.81
N ASP A 151 2.63 -6.59 27.50
CA ASP A 151 3.47 -5.51 27.04
C ASP A 151 4.09 -5.82 25.66
N TYR A 152 4.55 -4.78 24.97
CA TYR A 152 5.30 -4.93 23.72
C TYR A 152 6.21 -3.74 23.46
N GLU A 153 7.29 -3.96 22.71
CA GLU A 153 8.19 -2.89 22.29
C GLU A 153 7.78 -2.29 20.94
N VAL A 154 7.88 -0.97 20.82
CA VAL A 154 7.72 -0.21 19.58
C VAL A 154 9.00 0.57 19.28
N SER A 155 9.45 0.51 18.03
CA SER A 155 10.57 1.34 17.60
C SER A 155 10.13 2.78 17.39
N LEU A 156 10.74 3.73 18.10
CA LEU A 156 10.60 5.15 17.84
C LEU A 156 11.50 5.52 16.67
N ARG A 157 10.93 6.01 15.57
CA ARG A 157 11.66 6.37 14.34
C ARG A 157 11.62 7.89 14.12
N THR A 158 12.67 8.44 13.53
CA THR A 158 12.70 9.82 13.01
C THR A 158 11.97 9.93 11.68
N ASN A 159 11.58 11.16 11.31
CA ASN A 159 11.10 11.45 9.96
C ASN A 159 12.13 11.00 8.91
N ALA A 160 11.64 10.42 7.82
CA ALA A 160 12.51 9.90 6.78
C ALA A 160 13.33 11.02 6.12
N THR A 161 14.65 10.86 6.09
CA THR A 161 15.50 11.65 5.20
C THR A 161 15.26 11.16 3.78
N LYS A 162 14.93 12.09 2.88
CA LYS A 162 14.71 11.80 1.47
C LYS A 162 16.00 12.09 0.71
N SER A 163 16.56 11.07 0.07
CA SER A 163 17.60 11.25 -0.93
C SER A 163 17.02 10.87 -2.28
N VAL A 164 17.21 11.75 -3.26
CA VAL A 164 16.73 11.57 -4.62
C VAL A 164 17.95 11.50 -5.52
N VAL A 165 18.13 10.37 -6.20
CA VAL A 165 19.16 10.20 -7.22
C VAL A 165 18.48 10.12 -8.58
N GLY A 166 18.92 10.95 -9.51
CA GLY A 166 18.33 11.10 -10.84
C GLY A 166 17.49 12.37 -10.97
N GLU A 167 16.98 12.59 -12.18
CA GLU A 167 16.19 13.78 -12.48
C GLU A 167 14.71 13.54 -12.14
N ALA A 168 14.14 14.41 -11.32
CA ALA A 168 12.73 14.35 -11.01
C ALA A 168 11.89 14.45 -12.29
N MET A 169 10.88 13.58 -12.43
CA MET A 169 9.89 13.76 -13.48
C MET A 169 9.24 15.14 -13.28
N HIS A 170 9.32 16.00 -14.28
CA HIS A 170 8.66 17.31 -14.23
C HIS A 170 7.15 17.10 -14.07
N GLU A 171 6.47 17.93 -13.26
CA GLU A 171 5.02 17.84 -13.02
C GLU A 171 4.18 18.30 -14.23
N GLY A 172 4.48 17.78 -15.42
CA GLY A 172 3.70 17.99 -16.63
C GLY A 172 2.44 17.12 -16.70
N ALA A 173 1.66 17.29 -17.78
CA ALA A 173 0.44 16.53 -18.02
C ALA A 173 0.65 15.00 -18.02
N ALA A 174 1.80 14.53 -18.52
CA ALA A 174 2.16 13.11 -18.55
C ALA A 174 2.29 12.51 -17.13
N ALA A 175 3.05 13.16 -16.23
CA ALA A 175 3.19 12.71 -14.85
C ALA A 175 1.85 12.68 -14.10
N ARG A 176 0.97 13.65 -14.39
CA ARG A 176 -0.40 13.67 -13.86
C ARG A 176 -1.22 12.48 -14.36
N LEU A 177 -1.15 12.18 -15.66
CA LEU A 177 -1.86 11.06 -16.27
C LEU A 177 -1.39 9.71 -15.73
N ASP A 178 -0.07 9.49 -15.61
CA ASP A 178 0.48 8.27 -15.03
C ASP A 178 0.04 8.08 -13.58
N ARG A 179 0.00 9.16 -12.79
CA ARG A 179 -0.57 9.13 -11.43
C ARG A 179 -2.05 8.73 -11.44
N LEU A 180 -2.84 9.23 -12.39
CA LEU A 180 -4.26 8.88 -12.52
C LEU A 180 -4.45 7.42 -12.95
N ILE A 181 -3.61 6.90 -13.85
CA ILE A 181 -3.60 5.50 -14.29
C ILE A 181 -3.18 4.60 -13.14
N GLY A 182 -2.13 4.94 -12.41
CA GLY A 182 -1.73 4.22 -11.19
C GLY A 182 -2.89 4.15 -10.19
N ARG A 183 -3.57 5.28 -9.94
CA ARG A 183 -4.78 5.31 -9.11
C ARG A 183 -5.90 4.43 -9.65
N ARG A 184 -6.13 4.41 -10.98
CA ARG A 184 -7.12 3.54 -11.63
C ARG A 184 -6.76 2.06 -11.48
N LYS A 185 -5.53 1.65 -11.79
CA LYS A 185 -5.07 0.26 -11.59
C LYS A 185 -5.20 -0.16 -10.13
N SER A 186 -4.89 0.73 -9.19
CA SER A 186 -5.15 0.48 -7.76
C SER A 186 -6.66 0.41 -7.43
N ARG A 187 -7.55 1.14 -8.13
CA ARG A 187 -9.02 0.96 -8.03
C ARG A 187 -9.49 -0.38 -8.62
N GLU A 188 -8.92 -0.81 -9.73
CA GLU A 188 -9.29 -2.09 -10.37
C GLU A 188 -8.81 -3.27 -9.52
N LYS A 189 -7.58 -3.22 -8.99
CA LYS A 189 -7.11 -4.19 -7.98
C LYS A 189 -7.98 -4.18 -6.71
N ARG A 190 -8.58 -3.03 -6.35
CA ARG A 190 -9.56 -2.92 -5.25
C ARG A 190 -10.90 -3.56 -5.56
N GLY A 191 -11.27 -3.72 -6.84
CA GLY A 191 -12.54 -4.32 -7.26
C GLY A 191 -12.66 -5.80 -6.89
N ARG A 192 -11.52 -6.50 -6.72
CA ARG A 192 -11.45 -7.79 -6.02
C ARG A 192 -11.24 -7.51 -4.53
N ALA A 193 -12.31 -7.11 -3.85
CA ALA A 193 -12.26 -6.76 -2.43
C ALA A 193 -11.80 -7.97 -1.60
N PRO A 194 -10.60 -7.95 -0.99
CA PRO A 194 -10.21 -9.01 -0.06
C PRO A 194 -11.20 -9.03 1.10
N GLN A 195 -11.74 -10.22 1.35
CA GLN A 195 -12.57 -10.55 2.50
C GLN A 195 -11.80 -11.54 3.37
N HIS A 196 -11.78 -11.28 4.66
CA HIS A 196 -11.24 -12.21 5.63
C HIS A 196 -12.29 -12.52 6.68
N VAL A 197 -12.56 -13.81 6.85
CA VAL A 197 -13.44 -14.33 7.90
C VAL A 197 -12.56 -14.78 9.05
N PHE A 198 -12.88 -14.33 10.25
CA PHE A 198 -12.19 -14.67 11.48
C PHE A 198 -13.18 -15.20 12.51
N GLY A 199 -12.66 -15.82 13.57
CA GLY A 199 -13.46 -16.28 14.70
C GLY A 199 -13.96 -17.72 14.58
N ARG A 200 -14.81 -18.12 15.54
CA ARG A 200 -15.20 -19.52 15.77
C ARG A 200 -16.31 -19.96 14.82
N HIS A 201 -15.98 -20.79 13.83
CA HIS A 201 -16.97 -21.39 12.95
C HIS A 201 -17.85 -22.35 13.76
N SER A 202 -19.15 -22.10 13.78
CA SER A 202 -20.13 -22.89 14.52
C SER A 202 -20.18 -24.31 13.92
N GLY A 203 -19.60 -25.30 14.60
CA GLY A 203 -19.63 -26.69 14.13
C GLY A 203 -18.76 -27.70 14.88
N GLY A 204 -17.76 -27.26 15.65
CA GLY A 204 -16.89 -28.17 16.41
C GLY A 204 -16.66 -27.70 17.84
N VAL A 205 -16.50 -28.67 18.76
CA VAL A 205 -15.95 -28.44 20.11
C VAL A 205 -14.55 -27.87 19.95
N THR A 206 -14.45 -26.55 19.92
CA THR A 206 -13.16 -25.85 19.77
C THR A 206 -12.57 -25.67 21.15
N SER A 207 -11.34 -26.16 21.32
CA SER A 207 -10.60 -26.05 22.57
C SER A 207 -10.33 -24.57 22.92
N GLY A 208 -9.91 -24.31 24.16
CA GLY A 208 -9.47 -22.96 24.56
C GLY A 208 -8.29 -22.45 23.71
N ALA A 209 -7.45 -23.36 23.21
CA ALA A 209 -6.30 -23.05 22.36
C ALA A 209 -6.74 -22.58 20.96
N ASP A 210 -7.71 -23.26 20.34
CA ASP A 210 -8.25 -22.87 19.02
C ASP A 210 -8.89 -21.48 19.07
N SER A 211 -9.57 -21.20 20.19
CA SER A 211 -10.19 -19.89 20.43
C SER A 211 -9.15 -18.79 20.60
N LYS A 212 -7.98 -19.08 21.18
CA LYS A 212 -6.87 -18.12 21.28
C LYS A 212 -6.23 -17.92 19.90
N ALA A 213 -5.91 -18.99 19.18
CA ALA A 213 -5.31 -18.91 17.85
C ALA A 213 -6.18 -18.11 16.86
N ALA A 214 -7.50 -18.31 16.86
CA ALA A 214 -8.42 -17.53 16.02
C ALA A 214 -8.40 -16.03 16.35
N ARG A 215 -8.25 -15.68 17.64
CA ARG A 215 -8.11 -14.30 18.09
C ARG A 215 -6.78 -13.70 17.67
N ASP A 216 -5.69 -14.43 17.87
CA ASP A 216 -4.35 -14.00 17.49
C ASP A 216 -4.24 -13.77 15.97
N LEU A 217 -4.83 -14.66 15.15
CA LEU A 217 -4.87 -14.50 13.69
C LEU A 217 -5.65 -13.25 13.25
N ALA A 218 -6.82 -13.02 13.84
CA ALA A 218 -7.64 -11.84 13.53
C ALA A 218 -6.93 -10.54 13.96
N HIS A 219 -6.29 -10.60 15.13
CA HIS A 219 -5.54 -9.49 15.68
C HIS A 219 -4.32 -9.16 14.82
N GLU A 220 -3.48 -10.14 14.47
CA GLU A 220 -2.31 -9.93 13.60
C GLU A 220 -2.69 -9.45 12.21
N PHE A 221 -3.84 -9.87 11.66
CA PHE A 221 -4.33 -9.32 10.41
C PHE A 221 -4.58 -7.80 10.50
N VAL A 222 -5.27 -7.35 11.55
CA VAL A 222 -5.53 -5.93 11.80
C VAL A 222 -4.24 -5.17 12.11
N LEU A 223 -3.31 -5.75 12.87
CA LEU A 223 -1.98 -5.18 13.08
C LEU A 223 -1.20 -5.03 11.76
N GLY A 224 -1.29 -6.02 10.87
CA GLY A 224 -0.72 -5.96 9.53
C GLY A 224 -1.29 -4.81 8.70
N LEU A 225 -2.57 -4.46 8.86
CA LEU A 225 -3.17 -3.28 8.25
C LEU A 225 -2.63 -1.98 8.85
N ILE A 226 -2.60 -1.90 10.18
CA ILE A 226 -2.16 -0.71 10.93
C ILE A 226 -0.69 -0.39 10.63
N ARG A 227 0.19 -1.40 10.66
CA ARG A 227 1.63 -1.25 10.41
C ARG A 227 1.94 -0.71 9.00
N ARG A 228 1.05 -0.92 8.02
CA ARG A 228 1.21 -0.44 6.64
C ARG A 228 0.82 1.03 6.44
N ALA A 229 0.14 1.66 7.39
CA ALA A 229 -0.29 3.04 7.24
C ALA A 229 0.91 3.98 7.06
N SER A 230 0.88 4.80 6.01
CA SER A 230 1.97 5.69 5.62
C SER A 230 1.65 7.17 5.74
N ARG A 231 0.36 7.52 5.68
CA ARG A 231 -0.17 8.88 5.66
C ARG A 231 -1.37 9.08 6.58
N ARG A 232 -2.24 8.09 6.71
CA ARG A 232 -3.48 8.21 7.48
C ARG A 232 -3.82 6.90 8.18
N LEU A 233 -4.19 7.02 9.45
CA LEU A 233 -4.74 5.94 10.24
C LEU A 233 -5.94 6.48 11.03
N ILE A 234 -7.15 6.02 10.71
CA ILE A 234 -8.37 6.40 11.42
C ILE A 234 -9.11 5.13 11.88
N PHE A 235 -9.42 5.07 13.16
CA PHE A 235 -10.30 4.07 13.76
C PHE A 235 -11.69 4.70 13.95
N VAL A 236 -12.73 3.99 13.53
CA VAL A 236 -14.13 4.36 13.76
C VAL A 236 -14.80 3.17 14.41
N ASP A 237 -15.16 3.30 15.68
CA ASP A 237 -15.82 2.24 16.44
C ASP A 237 -16.48 2.83 17.70
N PRO A 238 -17.81 2.71 17.85
CA PRO A 238 -18.55 3.16 19.04
C PRO A 238 -18.01 2.70 20.39
N TYR A 239 -17.29 1.57 20.43
CA TYR A 239 -16.81 0.94 21.65
C TYR A 239 -15.28 0.98 21.80
N PHE A 240 -14.59 1.80 20.99
CA PHE A 240 -13.14 1.94 21.06
C PHE A 240 -12.73 2.57 22.39
N GLY A 241 -11.93 1.84 23.18
CA GLY A 241 -11.54 2.25 24.53
C GLY A 241 -10.04 2.28 24.77
N ARG A 242 -9.69 2.37 26.05
CA ARG A 242 -8.31 2.44 26.55
C ARG A 242 -7.44 1.27 26.08
N ARG A 243 -7.97 0.06 26.14
CA ARG A 243 -7.22 -1.14 25.75
C ARG A 243 -6.88 -1.10 24.26
N GLU A 244 -7.84 -0.80 23.39
CA GLU A 244 -7.63 -0.76 21.94
C GLU A 244 -6.70 0.39 21.52
N LEU A 245 -6.73 1.52 22.23
CA LEU A 245 -5.76 2.61 22.04
C LEU A 245 -4.33 2.06 22.16
N ARG A 246 -4.04 1.36 23.25
CA ARG A 246 -2.71 0.83 23.52
C ARG A 246 -2.38 -0.40 22.68
N ASP A 247 -3.34 -1.30 22.46
CA ASP A 247 -3.12 -2.56 21.76
C ASP A 247 -2.99 -2.38 20.24
N LEU A 248 -3.72 -1.42 19.67
CA LEU A 248 -3.82 -1.20 18.22
C LEU A 248 -3.24 0.14 17.77
N ALA A 249 -3.71 1.27 18.32
CA ALA A 249 -3.40 2.58 17.74
C ALA A 249 -1.92 2.96 17.84
N LEU A 250 -1.22 2.49 18.88
CA LEU A 250 0.21 2.76 19.09
C LEU A 250 1.15 1.83 18.30
N ARG A 251 0.62 0.81 17.60
CA ARG A 251 1.40 -0.18 16.85
C ARG A 251 2.01 0.34 15.55
N ASN A 252 1.53 1.48 15.05
CA ASN A 252 2.13 2.09 13.87
C ASN A 252 3.44 2.78 14.25
N GLU A 253 4.55 2.34 13.66
CA GLU A 253 5.89 2.89 13.93
C GLU A 253 6.22 4.13 13.10
N ASN A 254 5.39 4.49 12.12
CA ASN A 254 5.68 5.57 11.21
C ASN A 254 5.47 6.93 11.91
N PRO A 255 6.53 7.74 12.06
CA PRO A 255 6.44 9.01 12.79
C PRO A 255 5.56 10.04 12.09
N ALA A 256 5.33 9.90 10.78
CA ALA A 256 4.46 10.78 10.02
C ALA A 256 2.97 10.48 10.20
N VAL A 257 2.62 9.36 10.84
CA VAL A 257 1.22 8.93 11.00
C VAL A 257 0.76 9.16 12.43
N LYS A 258 -0.18 10.09 12.58
CA LYS A 258 -0.90 10.33 13.83
C LYS A 258 -2.23 9.55 13.81
N PRO A 259 -2.47 8.62 14.75
CA PRO A 259 -3.74 7.91 14.83
C PRO A 259 -4.89 8.87 15.17
N HIS A 260 -6.01 8.73 14.46
CA HIS A 260 -7.25 9.45 14.73
C HIS A 260 -8.32 8.43 15.12
N ILE A 261 -9.05 8.67 16.20
CA ILE A 261 -10.00 7.71 16.76
C ILE A 261 -11.35 8.41 16.93
N LEU A 262 -12.38 7.81 16.36
CA LEU A 262 -13.78 8.20 16.47
C LEU A 262 -14.50 7.12 17.28
N THR A 263 -14.88 7.46 18.52
CA THR A 263 -15.56 6.56 19.46
C THR A 263 -16.95 7.09 19.84
N GLY A 264 -17.78 6.28 20.48
CA GLY A 264 -19.13 6.65 20.94
C GLY A 264 -19.19 6.80 22.46
N GLN A 265 -20.20 7.51 22.97
CA GLN A 265 -20.44 7.58 24.43
C GLN A 265 -20.65 6.21 25.09
N PRO A 266 -21.33 5.21 24.45
CA PRO A 266 -21.57 3.91 25.07
C PRO A 266 -20.28 3.20 25.53
N GLY A 267 -19.20 3.26 24.73
CA GLY A 267 -17.92 2.66 25.09
C GLY A 267 -17.16 3.36 26.23
N LEU A 268 -17.50 4.62 26.50
CA LEU A 268 -16.80 5.46 27.47
C LEU A 268 -17.42 5.42 28.86
N ARG A 269 -18.71 5.09 28.97
CA ARG A 269 -19.44 4.98 30.25
C ARG A 269 -19.19 3.65 30.98
N ALA A 270 -18.61 2.67 30.31
CA ALA A 270 -18.27 1.39 30.94
C ALA A 270 -17.23 1.59 32.06
N ASN A 271 -17.45 0.92 33.19
CA ASN A 271 -16.48 0.91 34.29
C ASN A 271 -15.32 -0.06 33.99
N VAL A 272 -14.10 0.40 34.24
CA VAL A 272 -12.86 -0.36 34.06
C VAL A 272 -11.98 -0.26 35.31
N GLY A 273 -11.32 -1.36 35.65
CA GLY A 273 -10.42 -1.44 36.79
C GLY A 273 -10.13 -2.89 37.15
N ASP A 274 -8.88 -3.18 37.52
CA ASP A 274 -8.44 -4.54 37.84
C ASP A 274 -8.69 -4.90 39.32
N ALA A 275 -8.95 -3.91 40.18
CA ALA A 275 -9.17 -4.09 41.61
C ALA A 275 -10.66 -3.92 42.00
N PRO A 276 -11.20 -4.82 42.85
CA PRO A 276 -12.52 -4.63 43.46
C PRO A 276 -12.58 -3.30 44.22
N GLY A 277 -13.60 -2.48 43.98
CA GLY A 277 -13.79 -1.18 44.65
C GLY A 277 -13.05 0.01 44.01
N PHE A 278 -12.13 -0.22 43.08
CA PHE A 278 -11.43 0.85 42.34
C PHE A 278 -11.75 0.73 40.84
N GLN A 279 -12.97 1.13 40.48
CA GLN A 279 -13.43 1.19 39.10
C GLN A 279 -13.52 2.64 38.66
N VAL A 280 -13.01 2.93 37.48
CA VAL A 280 -13.06 4.27 36.86
C VAL A 280 -13.81 4.15 35.55
N GLN A 281 -14.56 5.18 35.16
CA GLN A 281 -15.18 5.19 33.84
C GLN A 281 -14.11 5.15 32.73
N SER A 282 -14.34 4.30 31.73
CA SER A 282 -13.45 4.06 30.59
C SER A 282 -13.02 5.36 29.91
N GLY A 283 -13.93 6.34 29.79
CA GLY A 283 -13.62 7.68 29.26
C GLY A 283 -12.57 8.44 30.08
N LEU A 284 -12.68 8.45 31.41
CA LEU A 284 -11.71 9.13 32.28
C LEU A 284 -10.35 8.43 32.24
N ALA A 285 -10.34 7.09 32.24
CA ALA A 285 -9.11 6.32 32.12
C ALA A 285 -8.42 6.54 30.76
N LEU A 286 -9.19 6.69 29.69
CA LEU A 286 -8.69 7.01 28.35
C LEU A 286 -8.12 8.43 28.27
N VAL A 287 -8.77 9.41 28.89
CA VAL A 287 -8.25 10.80 28.97
C VAL A 287 -6.92 10.84 29.73
N SER A 288 -6.83 10.15 30.87
CA SER A 288 -5.59 10.04 31.65
C SER A 288 -4.45 9.43 30.82
N ASP A 289 -4.74 8.34 30.08
CA ASP A 289 -3.76 7.75 29.16
C ASP A 289 -3.30 8.73 28.08
N LEU A 290 -4.19 9.55 27.51
CA LEU A 290 -3.82 10.54 26.49
C LEU A 290 -2.90 11.63 27.05
N VAL A 291 -3.06 12.04 28.31
CA VAL A 291 -2.16 12.99 28.97
C VAL A 291 -0.74 12.41 29.04
N VAL A 292 -0.60 11.18 29.54
CA VAL A 292 0.71 10.50 29.63
C VAL A 292 1.32 10.30 28.23
N LEU A 293 0.51 9.87 27.27
CA LEU A 293 0.98 9.68 25.89
C LEU A 293 1.35 10.99 25.21
N LYS A 294 0.83 12.15 25.66
CA LYS A 294 1.24 13.47 25.16
C LYS A 294 2.67 13.81 25.54
N GLU A 295 3.07 13.46 26.74
CA GLU A 295 4.46 13.63 27.21
C GLU A 295 5.41 12.70 26.45
N GLN A 296 5.00 11.45 26.21
CA GLN A 296 5.85 10.44 25.58
C GLN A 296 5.94 10.58 24.05
N TYR A 297 4.85 10.94 23.36
CA TYR A 297 4.76 10.92 21.89
C TYR A 297 4.59 12.30 21.25
N GLY A 298 4.35 13.35 22.04
CA GLY A 298 4.26 14.73 21.57
C GLY A 298 3.24 14.93 20.44
N SER A 299 3.71 15.28 19.26
CA SER A 299 2.85 15.51 18.09
C SER A 299 2.19 14.23 17.55
N ARG A 300 2.72 13.06 17.89
CA ARG A 300 2.24 11.74 17.44
C ARG A 300 1.18 11.12 18.34
N THR A 301 0.87 11.76 19.47
CA THR A 301 -0.17 11.30 20.39
C THR A 301 -1.51 11.14 19.68
N PRO A 302 -2.21 10.00 19.82
CA PRO A 302 -3.49 9.78 19.17
C PRO A 302 -4.50 10.89 19.46
N VAL A 303 -5.32 11.25 18.47
CA VAL A 303 -6.45 12.18 18.66
C VAL A 303 -7.72 11.37 18.83
N VAL A 304 -8.39 11.50 19.97
CA VAL A 304 -9.65 10.80 20.24
C VAL A 304 -10.80 11.81 20.25
N ARG A 305 -11.86 11.51 19.50
CA ARG A 305 -13.09 12.29 19.47
C ARG A 305 -14.31 11.41 19.67
N VAL A 306 -15.32 11.98 20.31
CA VAL A 306 -16.60 11.31 20.61
C VAL A 306 -17.65 11.74 19.60
N MET A 307 -18.28 10.75 18.96
CA MET A 307 -19.34 10.93 17.98
C MET A 307 -20.55 11.67 18.58
N PRO A 308 -21.21 12.54 17.80
CA PRO A 308 -22.56 13.00 18.12
C PRO A 308 -23.55 11.83 18.20
N GLY A 309 -24.70 12.09 18.83
CA GLY A 309 -25.81 11.12 18.92
C GLY A 309 -25.94 10.43 20.28
N GLY A 310 -25.06 10.74 21.25
CA GLY A 310 -25.14 10.21 22.61
C GLY A 310 -25.03 8.69 22.63
N ASP A 311 -26.08 8.01 23.10
CA ASP A 311 -26.17 6.55 23.15
C ASP A 311 -26.37 5.90 21.77
N THR A 312 -26.78 6.67 20.75
CA THR A 312 -26.91 6.22 19.35
C THR A 312 -25.92 6.99 18.48
N PRO A 313 -24.65 6.59 18.41
CA PRO A 313 -23.62 7.31 17.67
C PRO A 313 -23.98 7.39 16.18
N ASP A 314 -23.68 8.54 15.56
CA ASP A 314 -23.91 8.82 14.13
C ASP A 314 -23.40 7.71 13.18
N ILE A 315 -22.33 7.02 13.57
CA ILE A 315 -21.78 5.87 12.84
C ILE A 315 -21.80 4.66 13.78
N HIS A 316 -22.69 3.71 13.50
CA HIS A 316 -22.79 2.45 14.23
C HIS A 316 -21.76 1.42 13.75
N ASP A 317 -21.50 1.39 12.45
CA ASP A 317 -20.57 0.43 11.83
C ASP A 317 -19.11 0.75 12.15
N ARG A 318 -18.26 -0.28 12.15
CA ARG A 318 -16.84 -0.10 12.43
C ARG A 318 -16.01 -0.03 11.17
N PHE A 319 -15.09 0.93 11.13
CA PHE A 319 -14.19 1.11 10.02
C PHE A 319 -12.75 1.30 10.48
N LEU A 320 -11.84 0.66 9.76
CA LEU A 320 -10.42 0.97 9.79
C LEU A 320 -10.03 1.67 8.48
N ILE A 321 -9.58 2.92 8.58
CA ILE A 321 -9.12 3.70 7.42
C ILE A 321 -7.60 3.72 7.44
N VAL A 322 -6.99 3.07 6.44
CA VAL A 322 -5.55 3.05 6.23
C VAL A 322 -5.25 3.75 4.91
N ASP A 323 -4.62 4.91 4.98
CA ASP A 323 -4.32 5.78 3.84
C ASP A 323 -5.57 6.14 3.02
N ASP A 324 -5.72 5.56 1.83
CA ASP A 324 -6.86 5.76 0.93
C ASP A 324 -7.83 4.57 0.90
N GLU A 325 -7.60 3.57 1.76
CA GLU A 325 -8.39 2.36 1.89
C GLU A 325 -9.31 2.44 3.10
N VAL A 326 -10.48 1.81 2.98
CA VAL A 326 -11.43 1.63 4.08
C VAL A 326 -11.71 0.15 4.20
N TRP A 327 -11.59 -0.35 5.42
CA TRP A 327 -11.93 -1.70 5.80
C TRP A 327 -13.15 -1.64 6.71
N HIS A 328 -14.23 -2.29 6.32
CA HIS A 328 -15.38 -2.51 7.18
C HIS A 328 -15.07 -3.69 8.11
N CYS A 329 -15.26 -3.47 9.40
CA CYS A 329 -15.06 -4.46 10.44
C CYS A 329 -16.43 -4.82 11.02
N GLY A 330 -16.91 -6.05 10.75
CA GLY A 330 -18.12 -6.55 11.40
C GLY A 330 -18.04 -6.50 12.94
N PRO A 331 -17.03 -7.14 13.56
CA PRO A 331 -16.81 -7.04 14.99
C PRO A 331 -16.22 -5.68 15.36
N SER A 332 -16.54 -5.23 16.58
CA SER A 332 -15.85 -4.13 17.25
C SER A 332 -14.37 -4.46 17.43
N PHE A 333 -13.49 -3.46 17.46
CA PHE A 333 -12.05 -3.68 17.70
C PHE A 333 -11.81 -4.34 19.06
N ASN A 334 -12.68 -4.06 20.03
CA ASN A 334 -12.67 -4.69 21.35
C ASN A 334 -13.19 -6.15 21.34
N GLU A 335 -13.62 -6.71 20.21
CA GLU A 335 -14.19 -8.06 20.10
C GLU A 335 -13.58 -8.87 18.94
N ILE A 336 -12.50 -8.37 18.33
CA ILE A 336 -11.84 -9.03 17.19
C ILE A 336 -11.46 -10.48 17.55
N GLY A 337 -11.96 -11.41 16.72
CA GLY A 337 -11.70 -12.84 16.81
C GLY A 337 -12.41 -13.58 17.95
N GLU A 338 -13.14 -12.89 18.84
CA GLU A 338 -13.92 -13.55 19.92
C GLU A 338 -15.10 -14.36 19.36
N ARG A 339 -15.71 -13.86 18.28
CA ARG A 339 -16.83 -14.46 17.55
C ARG A 339 -16.54 -14.44 16.05
N THR A 340 -17.30 -15.23 15.30
CA THR A 340 -17.23 -15.17 13.83
C THR A 340 -17.53 -13.77 13.36
N GLY A 341 -16.59 -13.20 12.63
CA GLY A 341 -16.65 -11.83 12.13
C GLY A 341 -15.96 -11.75 10.78
N VAL A 342 -16.35 -10.74 10.01
CA VAL A 342 -15.79 -10.51 8.69
C VAL A 342 -15.17 -9.13 8.65
N ILE A 343 -13.96 -9.05 8.08
CA ILE A 343 -13.31 -7.80 7.73
C ILE A 343 -13.20 -7.74 6.21
N VAL A 344 -13.76 -6.69 5.61
CA VAL A 344 -13.84 -6.53 4.15
C VAL A 344 -13.26 -5.20 3.74
N ARG A 345 -12.37 -5.20 2.76
CA ARG A 345 -11.94 -3.95 2.13
C ARG A 345 -13.03 -3.43 1.21
N LEU A 346 -13.46 -2.19 1.40
CA LEU A 346 -14.52 -1.61 0.59
C LEU A 346 -14.00 -1.16 -0.77
N PRO A 347 -14.69 -1.51 -1.89
CA PRO A 347 -14.25 -1.14 -3.24
C PRO A 347 -14.38 0.38 -3.50
N ASN A 348 -15.37 1.03 -2.87
CA ASN A 348 -15.58 2.48 -2.95
C ASN A 348 -15.36 3.16 -1.58
N PRO A 349 -14.10 3.45 -1.19
CA PRO A 349 -13.78 4.03 0.11
C PRO A 349 -14.14 5.52 0.25
N LEU A 350 -14.43 6.22 -0.86
CA LEU A 350 -14.54 7.69 -0.84
C LEU A 350 -15.79 8.18 -0.11
N GLU A 351 -16.92 7.50 -0.30
CA GLU A 351 -18.19 7.85 0.35
C GLU A 351 -18.10 7.70 1.87
N ILE A 352 -17.57 6.56 2.34
CA ILE A 352 -17.37 6.32 3.77
C ILE A 352 -16.40 7.33 4.36
N ARG A 353 -15.28 7.62 3.68
CA ARG A 353 -14.33 8.65 4.13
C ARG A 353 -14.98 10.03 4.25
N ARG A 354 -15.86 10.41 3.32
CA ARG A 354 -16.61 11.67 3.39
C ARG A 354 -17.60 11.67 4.56
N ALA A 355 -18.32 10.57 4.78
CA ALA A 355 -19.21 10.42 5.93
C ALA A 355 -18.45 10.56 7.25
N VAL A 356 -17.35 9.82 7.42
CA VAL A 356 -16.47 9.88 8.60
C VAL A 356 -15.91 11.29 8.79
N SER A 357 -15.50 11.98 7.71
CA SER A 357 -14.99 13.35 7.80
C SER A 357 -16.06 14.35 8.27
N ARG A 358 -17.32 14.19 7.85
CA ARG A 358 -18.43 15.02 8.33
C ARG A 358 -18.73 14.79 9.81
N VAL A 359 -18.71 13.53 10.25
CA VAL A 359 -18.91 13.19 11.66
C VAL A 359 -17.73 13.68 12.50
N TRP A 360 -16.50 13.56 12.01
CA TRP A 360 -15.30 14.08 12.67
C TRP A 360 -15.37 15.60 12.90
N ALA A 361 -15.88 16.36 11.92
CA ALA A 361 -16.02 17.81 12.06
C ALA A 361 -17.03 18.23 13.14
N ARG A 362 -18.03 17.38 13.42
CA ARG A 362 -19.08 17.60 14.43
C ARG A 362 -18.81 16.93 15.77
N SER A 363 -17.87 15.98 15.83
CA SER A 363 -17.51 15.29 17.06
C SER A 363 -16.81 16.23 18.04
N GLN A 364 -16.74 15.84 19.30
CA GLN A 364 -16.05 16.62 20.35
C GLN A 364 -14.78 15.89 20.79
N SER A 365 -13.75 16.62 21.23
CA SER A 365 -12.58 15.97 21.83
C SER A 365 -12.99 15.28 23.13
N ILE A 366 -12.41 14.13 23.44
CA ILE A 366 -12.73 13.41 24.67
C ILE A 366 -12.24 14.17 25.91
N GLU A 367 -11.13 14.91 25.76
CA GLU A 367 -10.57 15.76 26.81
C GLU A 367 -11.54 16.90 27.20
N ASP A 368 -12.24 17.49 26.22
CA ASP A 368 -13.27 18.51 26.47
C ASP A 368 -14.51 17.94 27.18
N LEU A 369 -14.80 16.65 26.96
CA LEU A 369 -15.93 15.93 27.54
C LEU A 369 -15.66 15.34 28.92
N ALA A 370 -14.39 15.24 29.34
CA ALA A 370 -13.99 14.64 30.61
C ALA A 370 -14.75 15.19 31.84
N PRO A 371 -15.01 16.52 31.96
CA PRO A 371 -15.79 17.05 33.08
C PRO A 371 -17.25 16.56 33.12
N GLN A 372 -17.84 16.27 31.96
CA GLN A 372 -19.23 15.80 31.85
C GLN A 372 -19.36 14.30 32.10
N ILE A 373 -18.31 13.54 31.75
CA ILE A 373 -18.21 12.10 32.00
C ILE A 373 -18.14 11.83 33.52
N GLY A 374 -17.35 12.62 34.27
CA GLY A 374 -17.21 12.47 35.72
C GLY A 374 -18.45 12.83 36.57
N ASN A 375 -19.34 13.70 36.07
CA ASN A 375 -20.51 14.18 36.82
C ASN A 375 -21.77 13.29 36.69
N GLY A 376 -21.68 12.16 35.98
CA GLY A 376 -22.80 11.26 35.70
C GLY A 376 -23.21 10.32 36.84
N GLN A 377 -22.56 10.33 38.00
CA GLN A 377 -22.98 9.56 39.17
C GLN A 377 -22.85 10.39 40.46
N GLY A 378 -23.98 10.64 41.10
CA GLY A 378 -24.03 10.94 42.54
C GLY A 378 -23.51 9.75 43.36
N PRO A 379 -23.18 9.96 44.64
CA PRO A 379 -22.53 8.95 45.48
C PRO A 379 -23.38 7.68 45.57
N VAL A 380 -22.74 6.52 45.38
CA VAL A 380 -23.26 5.21 45.80
C VAL A 380 -22.76 4.94 47.21
#